data_AF-A0A7C6PMF4-F1
#
_entry.id   AF-A0A7C6PMF4-F1
#
_cell.length_a   1.000
_cell.length_b   1.000
_cell.length_c   1.000
_cell.angle_alpha   90.00
_cell.angle_beta   90.00
_cell.angle_gamma   90.00
#
_symmetry.space_group_name_H-M   'P 1'
#
loop_
_entity.id
_entity.type
_entity.pdbx_description
1 polymer ?
#
loop_
_entity_poly.entity_id
_entity_poly.type
_entity_poly.pdbx_seq_one_letter_code
_entity_poly.pdbx_strand_id
1 'polypeptide(L)'
;MISDWSRAWRARALLRPPVAGMPVDEAGPESESEWVRRHHVRTDLAIEAREVVVEQEGPPEIPGVKVSREEVEGGSITRVDIESDAGSRIMGKVKGKYVTIEMPSLREHNSPLHEKTATLLGTEIRRFLNAWQLPPDAPVLLVGLGNWNATPDALGPKVIARCLITRHLFRYAPPQARDGLRPVAGVAPGVLGLTGMETSEIIQALVERFRPALVFCIDALAARTVERLGTTVQISDAGIAPGSGVGNRRRGITRDELGVPVLVIGVPTVIGAITIISDAWDRLSGRRSPQADLRPPGQPPGPGEASKEETLKTLLGPYLGTMIVTPKEVDALIDDLAAVLAAGINVGLHPGFTLEDPFATLQ
;
A
#
# COMPACT_ATOMS: atom_id res chain seq x y z
N MET A 1 0.71 -35.01 -2.37
CA MET A 1 0.17 -33.66 -2.63
C MET A 1 1.32 -32.68 -2.62
N ILE A 2 1.87 -32.40 -3.80
CA ILE A 2 2.90 -31.37 -3.98
C ILE A 2 2.14 -30.03 -3.90
N SER A 3 2.46 -29.21 -2.91
CA SER A 3 1.75 -27.98 -2.61
C SER A 3 1.76 -27.00 -3.81
N ASP A 4 0.62 -26.32 -4.00
CA ASP A 4 0.37 -25.32 -5.07
C ASP A 4 1.43 -24.20 -5.14
N TRP A 5 2.15 -23.98 -4.04
CA TRP A 5 3.32 -23.11 -3.93
C TRP A 5 4.40 -23.38 -4.99
N SER A 6 4.62 -24.66 -5.34
CA SER A 6 5.68 -25.06 -6.27
C SER A 6 5.39 -24.70 -7.73
N ARG A 7 4.12 -24.62 -8.14
CA ARG A 7 3.76 -24.39 -9.56
C ARG A 7 3.92 -22.93 -9.96
N ALA A 8 3.46 -21.99 -9.13
CA ALA A 8 3.63 -20.56 -9.37
C ALA A 8 5.11 -20.13 -9.38
N TRP A 9 5.94 -20.72 -8.52
CA TRP A 9 7.39 -20.44 -8.48
C TRP A 9 8.17 -21.13 -9.61
N ARG A 10 7.79 -22.36 -10.01
CA ARG A 10 8.42 -23.06 -11.14
C ARG A 10 8.14 -22.38 -12.47
N ALA A 11 6.94 -21.83 -12.69
CA ALA A 11 6.64 -21.04 -13.89
C ALA A 11 7.56 -19.81 -14.01
N ARG A 12 7.91 -19.18 -12.87
CA ARG A 12 8.86 -18.05 -12.79
C ARG A 12 10.32 -18.47 -13.05
N ALA A 13 10.70 -19.69 -12.69
CA ALA A 13 12.04 -20.25 -12.95
C ALA A 13 12.22 -20.73 -14.41
N LEU A 14 11.14 -21.16 -15.07
CA LEU A 14 11.14 -21.67 -16.45
C LEU A 14 11.23 -20.57 -17.52
N LEU A 15 11.06 -19.29 -17.15
CA LEU A 15 11.19 -18.14 -18.05
C LEU A 15 12.65 -17.64 -18.22
N ARG A 16 13.65 -18.39 -17.74
CA ARG A 16 15.05 -18.16 -18.14
C ARG A 16 15.32 -18.91 -19.45
N PRO A 17 15.57 -18.24 -20.59
CA PRO A 17 16.01 -18.95 -21.79
C PRO A 17 17.39 -19.59 -21.55
N PRO A 18 17.70 -20.74 -22.19
CA PRO A 18 19.03 -21.33 -22.13
C PRO A 18 20.01 -20.41 -22.88
N VAL A 19 21.01 -19.89 -22.16
CA VAL A 19 21.99 -18.96 -22.73
C VAL A 19 23.07 -19.76 -23.47
N ALA A 20 23.12 -19.61 -24.80
CA ALA A 20 24.28 -19.97 -25.60
C ALA A 20 24.71 -18.75 -26.43
N GLY A 21 25.90 -18.22 -26.12
CA GLY A 21 26.74 -17.52 -27.10
C GLY A 21 26.45 -16.04 -27.42
N MET A 22 26.12 -15.19 -26.44
CA MET A 22 26.18 -13.73 -26.64
C MET A 22 27.03 -13.05 -25.55
N PRO A 23 27.75 -11.95 -25.89
CA PRO A 23 28.59 -11.24 -24.93
C PRO A 23 27.71 -10.71 -23.80
N VAL A 24 28.19 -10.90 -22.57
CA VAL A 24 27.52 -10.50 -21.34
C VAL A 24 27.56 -8.97 -21.26
N ASP A 25 26.52 -8.31 -21.75
CA ASP A 25 26.21 -6.96 -21.25
C ASP A 25 25.70 -7.10 -19.81
N GLU A 26 26.34 -6.33 -18.94
CA GLU A 26 26.27 -6.32 -17.49
C GLU A 26 24.85 -6.07 -16.95
N ALA A 27 24.00 -7.10 -16.90
CA ALA A 27 22.76 -7.04 -16.12
C ALA A 27 23.06 -7.38 -14.64
N GLY A 28 23.71 -6.43 -13.94
CA GLY A 28 23.83 -6.40 -12.49
C GLY A 28 22.50 -6.04 -11.78
N PRO A 29 22.47 -6.00 -10.43
CA PRO A 29 21.27 -5.72 -9.64
C PRO A 29 20.90 -4.24 -9.72
N GLU A 30 20.31 -3.80 -10.83
CA GLU A 30 19.93 -2.41 -11.07
C GLU A 30 18.44 -2.24 -11.32
N SER A 31 17.70 -1.87 -10.26
CA SER A 31 16.47 -1.07 -10.30
C SER A 31 16.03 -0.70 -8.87
N GLU A 32 16.97 -0.37 -7.99
CA GLU A 32 16.61 0.28 -6.72
C GLU A 32 16.43 1.77 -6.98
N SER A 33 15.31 2.34 -6.53
CA SER A 33 15.06 3.77 -6.68
C SER A 33 16.18 4.58 -6.01
N GLU A 34 16.47 5.77 -6.54
CA GLU A 34 17.45 6.70 -5.97
C GLU A 34 17.22 6.92 -4.46
N TRP A 35 15.95 6.92 -4.05
CA TRP A 35 15.53 6.99 -2.65
C TRP A 35 16.00 5.79 -1.82
N VAL A 36 15.82 4.56 -2.31
CA VAL A 36 16.30 3.35 -1.62
C VAL A 36 17.83 3.33 -1.53
N ARG A 37 18.53 3.79 -2.58
CA ARG A 37 20.00 3.90 -2.59
C ARG A 37 20.51 4.94 -1.61
N ARG A 38 19.84 6.09 -1.50
CA ARG A 38 20.23 7.22 -0.63
C ARG A 38 19.94 6.92 0.84
N HIS A 39 18.79 6.35 1.15
CA HIS A 39 18.32 6.20 2.52
C HIS A 39 18.43 4.77 3.06
N HIS A 40 18.72 3.78 2.20
CA HIS A 40 18.79 2.35 2.54
C HIS A 40 17.53 1.82 3.24
N VAL A 41 16.38 2.42 2.97
CA VAL A 41 15.08 2.08 3.53
C VAL A 41 14.14 1.70 2.39
N ARG A 42 13.16 0.83 2.65
CA ARG A 42 12.01 0.57 1.78
C ARG A 42 10.73 0.76 2.60
N THR A 43 9.82 1.61 2.13
CA THR A 43 8.51 1.86 2.73
C THR A 43 7.50 2.32 1.69
N ASP A 44 6.26 1.83 1.82
CA ASP A 44 5.13 2.33 1.03
C ASP A 44 4.40 3.49 1.72
N LEU A 45 4.62 3.74 3.01
CA LEU A 45 3.97 4.78 3.79
C LEU A 45 4.61 6.16 3.58
N ALA A 46 3.79 7.18 3.33
CA ALA A 46 4.26 8.56 3.16
C ALA A 46 4.81 9.15 4.48
N ILE A 47 4.22 8.79 5.61
CA ILE A 47 4.68 9.27 6.92
C ILE A 47 6.04 8.68 7.31
N GLU A 48 6.28 7.39 7.05
CA GLU A 48 7.59 6.77 7.29
C GLU A 48 8.66 7.39 6.39
N ALA A 49 8.34 7.68 5.11
CA ALA A 49 9.26 8.38 4.21
C ALA A 49 9.62 9.78 4.74
N ARG A 50 8.65 10.53 5.30
CA ARG A 50 8.93 11.81 5.95
C ARG A 50 9.83 11.64 7.17
N GLU A 51 9.54 10.68 8.04
CA GLU A 51 10.33 10.40 9.25
C GLU A 51 11.80 10.15 8.88
N VAL A 52 12.06 9.37 7.83
CA VAL A 52 13.42 9.13 7.30
C VAL A 52 14.12 10.44 6.92
N VAL A 53 13.44 11.29 6.15
CA VAL A 53 14.02 12.55 5.66
C VAL A 53 14.30 13.51 6.82
N VAL A 54 13.36 13.63 7.76
CA VAL A 54 13.51 14.53 8.92
C VAL A 54 14.63 14.05 9.85
N GLU A 55 14.73 12.73 10.07
CA GLU A 55 15.82 12.12 10.86
C GLU A 55 17.20 12.36 10.25
N GLN A 56 17.32 12.35 8.91
CA GLN A 56 18.62 12.37 8.23
C GLN A 56 19.04 13.75 7.70
N GLU A 57 18.10 14.64 7.37
CA GLU A 57 18.38 15.88 6.62
C GLU A 57 18.05 17.19 7.36
N GLY A 58 17.36 17.15 8.51
CA GLY A 58 17.51 18.17 9.56
C GLY A 58 16.67 19.47 9.54
N PRO A 59 15.59 19.63 8.76
CA PRO A 59 14.46 20.44 9.26
C PRO A 59 13.10 19.71 9.18
N PRO A 60 12.13 20.03 10.07
CA PRO A 60 10.82 19.36 10.10
C PRO A 60 9.92 19.73 8.90
N GLU A 61 10.23 20.84 8.22
CA GLU A 61 9.48 21.35 7.06
C GLU A 61 10.20 20.99 5.77
N ILE A 62 9.56 20.13 4.96
CA ILE A 62 10.04 19.74 3.64
C ILE A 62 9.39 20.68 2.61
N PRO A 63 10.15 21.42 1.79
CA PRO A 63 9.59 22.33 0.81
C PRO A 63 8.56 21.67 -0.11
N GLY A 64 7.37 22.27 -0.19
CA GLY A 64 6.25 21.78 -1.00
C GLY A 64 5.59 20.49 -0.46
N VAL A 65 5.76 20.21 0.84
CA VAL A 65 5.04 19.19 1.59
C VAL A 65 4.31 19.84 2.76
N LYS A 66 2.97 19.74 2.80
CA LYS A 66 2.16 20.20 3.94
C LYS A 66 1.77 19.01 4.80
N VAL A 67 1.82 19.17 6.12
CA VAL A 67 1.47 18.10 7.06
C VAL A 67 0.50 18.64 8.10
N SER A 68 -0.54 17.87 8.38
CA SER A 68 -1.44 18.10 9.51
C SER A 68 -1.65 16.80 10.26
N ARG A 69 -1.76 16.88 11.60
CA ARG A 69 -1.99 15.73 12.46
C ARG A 69 -3.18 16.02 13.38
N GLU A 70 -3.99 15.00 13.58
CA GLU A 70 -5.20 15.03 14.40
C GLU A 70 -5.17 13.80 15.31
N GLU A 71 -5.22 14.02 16.62
CA GLU A 71 -5.36 12.93 17.60
C GLU A 71 -6.83 12.53 17.69
N VAL A 72 -7.09 11.22 17.67
CA VAL A 72 -8.44 10.65 17.81
C VAL A 72 -8.40 9.61 18.92
N GLU A 73 -9.52 9.35 19.59
CA GLU A 73 -9.50 8.28 20.60
C GLU A 73 -9.13 6.94 19.92
N GLY A 74 -8.09 6.31 20.45
CA GLY A 74 -7.52 5.05 19.95
C GLY A 74 -6.33 5.22 18.99
N GLY A 75 -5.98 6.43 18.55
CA GLY A 75 -4.92 6.61 17.56
C GLY A 75 -4.77 8.03 16.99
N SER A 76 -4.28 8.13 15.76
CA SER A 76 -4.09 9.45 15.11
C SER A 76 -4.34 9.41 13.61
N ILE A 77 -4.67 10.56 13.03
CA ILE A 77 -4.80 10.78 11.60
C ILE A 77 -3.75 11.82 11.18
N THR A 78 -2.87 11.44 10.26
CA THR A 78 -1.89 12.35 9.67
C THR A 78 -2.18 12.54 8.19
N ARG A 79 -2.31 13.78 7.74
CA ARG A 79 -2.55 14.13 6.34
C ARG A 79 -1.32 14.84 5.78
N VAL A 80 -0.81 14.33 4.66
CA VAL A 80 0.38 14.82 3.96
C VAL A 80 -0.02 15.22 2.54
N ASP A 81 0.29 16.44 2.13
CA ASP A 81 0.03 16.98 0.80
C ASP A 81 1.36 17.28 0.11
N ILE A 82 1.69 16.50 -0.92
CA ILE A 82 2.92 16.66 -1.71
C ILE A 82 2.57 17.44 -2.97
N GLU A 83 2.85 18.75 -2.95
CA GLU A 83 2.40 19.69 -3.98
C GLU A 83 3.45 19.96 -5.07
N SER A 84 4.74 19.73 -4.78
CA SER A 84 5.86 20.12 -5.65
C SER A 84 6.71 18.94 -6.14
N ASP A 85 7.38 19.10 -7.29
CA ASP A 85 8.33 18.09 -7.80
C ASP A 85 9.53 17.93 -6.87
N ALA A 86 9.98 19.02 -6.25
CA ALA A 86 11.03 19.00 -5.25
C ALA A 86 10.61 18.15 -4.03
N GLY A 87 9.42 18.41 -3.49
CA GLY A 87 8.84 17.62 -2.39
C GLY A 87 8.68 16.15 -2.76
N SER A 88 8.21 15.86 -3.98
CA SER A 88 8.08 14.48 -4.48
C SER A 88 9.41 13.74 -4.53
N ARG A 89 10.49 14.39 -5.01
CA ARG A 89 11.84 13.81 -5.06
C ARG A 89 12.42 13.59 -3.67
N ILE A 90 12.31 14.58 -2.78
CA ILE A 90 12.79 14.49 -1.40
C ILE A 90 12.06 13.36 -0.66
N MET A 91 10.74 13.31 -0.80
CA MET A 91 9.90 12.29 -0.15
C MET A 91 10.05 10.90 -0.77
N GLY A 92 10.57 10.78 -2.00
CA GLY A 92 10.52 9.53 -2.76
C GLY A 92 9.09 9.04 -3.03
N LYS A 93 8.11 9.96 -3.04
CA LYS A 93 6.67 9.69 -3.21
C LYS A 93 6.11 10.58 -4.29
N VAL A 94 5.16 10.06 -5.07
CA VAL A 94 4.51 10.83 -6.14
C VAL A 94 3.69 11.97 -5.53
N LYS A 95 3.53 13.07 -6.26
CA LYS A 95 2.65 14.18 -5.85
C LYS A 95 1.24 13.67 -5.58
N GLY A 96 0.60 14.24 -4.57
CA GLY A 96 -0.75 13.84 -4.16
C GLY A 96 -0.96 14.03 -2.67
N LYS A 97 -2.19 13.72 -2.26
CA LYS A 97 -2.66 13.74 -0.89
C LYS A 97 -2.64 12.34 -0.32
N TYR A 98 -2.06 12.23 0.86
CA TYR A 98 -1.94 10.99 1.61
C TYR A 98 -2.59 11.20 2.97
N VAL A 99 -3.43 10.27 3.39
CA VAL A 99 -4.02 10.24 4.73
C VAL A 99 -3.61 8.93 5.38
N THR A 100 -2.92 9.03 6.51
CA THR A 100 -2.49 7.88 7.30
C THR A 100 -3.30 7.85 8.59
N ILE A 101 -4.04 6.77 8.81
CA ILE A 101 -4.79 6.49 10.03
C ILE A 101 -4.01 5.43 10.80
N GLU A 102 -3.49 5.78 11.97
CA GLU A 102 -2.74 4.88 12.84
C GLU A 102 -3.61 4.50 14.05
N MET A 103 -4.07 3.25 14.09
CA MET A 103 -4.92 2.68 15.13
C MET A 103 -4.31 1.35 15.59
N PRO A 104 -3.57 1.31 16.71
CA PRO A 104 -2.95 0.09 17.22
C PRO A 104 -3.92 -1.08 17.43
N SER A 105 -5.17 -0.76 17.76
CA SER A 105 -6.26 -1.73 17.98
C SER A 105 -6.68 -2.50 16.73
N LEU A 106 -6.24 -2.12 15.52
CA LEU A 106 -6.49 -2.90 14.30
C LEU A 106 -5.85 -4.30 14.31
N ARG A 107 -4.80 -4.49 15.10
CA ARG A 107 -4.18 -5.82 15.30
C ARG A 107 -4.91 -6.69 16.32
N GLU A 108 -5.82 -6.09 17.08
CA GLU A 108 -6.52 -6.74 18.18
C GLU A 108 -7.96 -7.01 17.76
N HIS A 109 -8.58 -8.06 18.29
CA HIS A 109 -10.00 -8.31 18.09
C HIS A 109 -10.84 -7.34 18.96
N ASN A 110 -10.97 -6.08 18.51
CA ASN A 110 -11.64 -5.01 19.25
C ASN A 110 -12.74 -4.35 18.39
N SER A 111 -13.93 -4.96 18.40
CA SER A 111 -15.06 -4.54 17.55
C SER A 111 -15.45 -3.06 17.71
N PRO A 112 -15.55 -2.48 18.92
CA PRO A 112 -15.87 -1.05 19.05
C PRO A 112 -14.83 -0.11 18.40
N LEU A 113 -13.54 -0.39 18.56
CA LEU A 113 -12.49 0.42 17.94
C LEU A 113 -12.38 0.16 16.43
N HIS A 114 -12.75 -1.04 15.97
CA HIS A 114 -12.84 -1.40 14.56
C HIS A 114 -13.96 -0.62 13.84
N GLU A 115 -15.16 -0.58 14.42
CA GLU A 115 -16.28 0.23 13.91
C GLU A 115 -15.92 1.71 13.85
N LYS A 116 -15.25 2.20 14.90
CA LYS A 116 -14.75 3.57 14.92
C LYS A 116 -13.74 3.83 13.81
N THR A 117 -12.81 2.91 13.60
CA THR A 117 -11.80 3.01 12.53
C THR A 117 -12.47 3.00 11.15
N ALA A 118 -13.49 2.15 10.94
CA ALA A 118 -14.30 2.14 9.72
C ALA A 118 -15.02 3.48 9.51
N THR A 119 -15.57 4.09 10.56
CA THR A 119 -16.23 5.40 10.49
C THR A 119 -15.25 6.52 10.11
N LEU A 120 -14.06 6.54 10.73
CA LEU A 120 -13.00 7.49 10.39
C LEU A 120 -12.55 7.30 8.94
N LEU A 121 -12.39 6.04 8.51
CA LEU A 121 -12.02 5.71 7.14
C LEU A 121 -13.05 6.22 6.13
N GLY A 122 -14.34 5.95 6.38
CA GLY A 122 -15.42 6.44 5.53
C GLY A 122 -15.48 7.96 5.48
N THR A 123 -15.18 8.64 6.59
CA THR A 123 -15.09 10.11 6.64
C THR A 123 -13.98 10.64 5.74
N GLU A 124 -12.78 10.06 5.81
CA GLU A 124 -11.66 10.48 4.97
C GLU A 124 -11.90 10.15 3.49
N ILE A 125 -12.50 9.00 3.17
CA ILE A 125 -12.92 8.68 1.79
C ILE A 125 -13.88 9.76 1.27
N ARG A 126 -14.93 10.13 2.03
CA ARG A 126 -15.87 11.19 1.65
C ARG A 126 -15.18 12.54 1.43
N ARG A 127 -14.12 12.87 2.19
CA ARG A 127 -13.33 14.09 1.95
C ARG A 127 -12.71 14.11 0.56
N PHE A 128 -12.12 12.99 0.11
CA PHE A 128 -11.60 12.87 -1.27
C PHE A 128 -12.71 13.02 -2.30
N LEU A 129 -13.83 12.29 -2.13
CA LEU A 129 -14.95 12.34 -3.08
C LEU A 129 -15.55 13.75 -3.20
N ASN A 130 -15.73 14.44 -2.07
CA ASN A 130 -16.25 15.81 -2.02
C ASN A 130 -15.26 16.81 -2.64
N ALA A 131 -13.96 16.66 -2.39
CA ALA A 131 -12.94 17.50 -3.00
C ALA A 131 -12.95 17.39 -4.55
N TRP A 132 -13.20 16.19 -5.07
CA TRP A 132 -13.38 15.95 -6.51
C TRP A 132 -14.77 16.27 -7.04
N GLN A 133 -15.69 16.70 -6.16
CA GLN A 133 -17.09 16.95 -6.49
C GLN A 133 -17.74 15.75 -7.19
N LEU A 134 -17.39 14.53 -6.76
CA LEU A 134 -17.86 13.29 -7.36
C LEU A 134 -19.36 13.10 -7.02
N PRO A 135 -20.26 13.07 -8.02
CA PRO A 135 -21.69 12.96 -7.77
C PRO A 135 -22.05 11.71 -6.94
N PRO A 136 -23.10 11.74 -6.10
CA PRO A 136 -23.51 10.61 -5.27
C PRO A 136 -23.80 9.31 -6.06
N ASP A 137 -24.28 9.45 -7.29
CA ASP A 137 -24.63 8.36 -8.21
C ASP A 137 -23.52 8.05 -9.23
N ALA A 138 -22.34 8.66 -9.09
CA ALA A 138 -21.25 8.43 -10.03
C ALA A 138 -20.69 6.99 -9.92
N PRO A 139 -20.48 6.30 -11.05
CA PRO A 139 -20.03 4.91 -11.06
C PRO A 139 -18.61 4.75 -10.53
N VAL A 140 -18.41 3.77 -9.64
CA VAL A 140 -17.09 3.46 -9.04
C VAL A 140 -16.68 2.03 -9.40
N LEU A 141 -15.42 1.86 -9.74
CA LEU A 141 -14.78 0.54 -9.89
C LEU A 141 -13.86 0.30 -8.69
N LEU A 142 -14.28 -0.56 -7.77
CA LEU A 142 -13.42 -1.11 -6.72
C LEU A 142 -12.52 -2.21 -7.29
N VAL A 143 -11.23 -2.13 -6.99
CA VAL A 143 -10.22 -3.09 -7.45
C VAL A 143 -9.43 -3.63 -6.27
N GLY A 144 -9.59 -4.91 -5.96
CA GLY A 144 -8.83 -5.61 -4.92
C GLY A 144 -7.55 -6.19 -5.49
N LEU A 145 -6.42 -5.54 -5.22
CA LEU A 145 -5.11 -5.96 -5.70
C LEU A 145 -4.48 -7.02 -4.80
N GLY A 146 -3.62 -7.82 -5.41
CA GLY A 146 -2.85 -8.86 -4.72
C GLY A 146 -3.22 -10.28 -5.12
N ASN A 147 -2.48 -11.22 -4.55
CA ASN A 147 -2.55 -12.64 -4.82
C ASN A 147 -3.36 -13.36 -3.73
N TRP A 148 -4.51 -13.91 -4.09
CA TRP A 148 -5.38 -14.69 -3.18
C TRP A 148 -4.67 -15.88 -2.51
N ASN A 149 -3.64 -16.43 -3.14
CA ASN A 149 -2.90 -17.60 -2.65
C ASN A 149 -1.76 -17.22 -1.68
N ALA A 150 -1.46 -15.94 -1.52
CA ALA A 150 -0.47 -15.44 -0.57
C ALA A 150 -1.20 -14.66 0.52
N THR A 151 -1.36 -15.26 1.71
CA THR A 151 -2.16 -14.69 2.82
C THR A 151 -1.90 -13.20 3.10
N PRO A 152 -0.66 -12.71 3.28
CA PRO A 152 -0.42 -11.28 3.54
C PRO A 152 -0.77 -10.37 2.35
N ASP A 153 -0.85 -10.92 1.13
CA ASP A 153 -1.15 -10.21 -0.12
C ASP A 153 -2.63 -10.38 -0.53
N ALA A 154 -3.42 -11.12 0.24
CA ALA A 154 -4.83 -11.43 -0.07
C ALA A 154 -5.81 -10.36 0.44
N LEU A 155 -5.31 -9.25 1.01
CA LEU A 155 -6.12 -8.19 1.60
C LEU A 155 -7.11 -7.59 0.60
N GLY A 156 -6.64 -7.13 -0.56
CA GLY A 156 -7.48 -6.51 -1.58
C GLY A 156 -8.66 -7.40 -1.99
N PRO A 157 -8.42 -8.65 -2.40
CA PRO A 157 -9.51 -9.57 -2.70
C PRO A 157 -10.48 -9.83 -1.57
N LYS A 158 -9.99 -9.97 -0.33
CA LYS A 158 -10.83 -10.20 0.85
C LYS A 158 -11.68 -8.98 1.21
N VAL A 159 -11.20 -7.77 0.91
CA VAL A 159 -12.00 -6.54 1.02
C VAL A 159 -13.11 -6.52 -0.03
N ILE A 160 -12.78 -6.80 -1.31
CA ILE A 160 -13.79 -6.83 -2.38
C ILE A 160 -14.92 -7.82 -2.08
N ALA A 161 -14.60 -8.99 -1.51
CA ALA A 161 -15.60 -9.99 -1.13
C ALA A 161 -16.58 -9.51 -0.05
N ARG A 162 -16.21 -8.47 0.70
CA ARG A 162 -16.99 -7.88 1.81
C ARG A 162 -17.58 -6.50 1.48
N CYS A 163 -17.30 -5.97 0.29
CA CYS A 163 -17.84 -4.67 -0.14
C CYS A 163 -19.26 -4.83 -0.71
N LEU A 164 -20.09 -3.82 -0.50
CA LEU A 164 -21.43 -3.77 -1.06
C LEU A 164 -21.36 -3.46 -2.57
N ILE A 165 -21.47 -4.50 -3.41
CA ILE A 165 -21.43 -4.34 -4.87
C ILE A 165 -22.83 -4.04 -5.42
N THR A 166 -23.08 -2.81 -5.83
CA THR A 166 -24.43 -2.29 -6.10
C THR A 166 -24.73 -1.97 -7.57
N ARG A 167 -23.72 -1.93 -8.46
CA ARG A 167 -23.90 -1.51 -9.86
C ARG A 167 -25.03 -2.25 -10.57
N HIS A 168 -25.20 -3.54 -10.31
CA HIS A 168 -26.22 -4.37 -10.92
C HIS A 168 -27.64 -3.96 -10.47
N LEU A 169 -27.82 -3.46 -9.24
CA LEU A 169 -29.10 -2.98 -8.72
C LEU A 169 -29.62 -1.79 -9.52
N PHE A 170 -28.73 -0.93 -10.04
CA PHE A 170 -29.11 0.20 -10.89
C PHE A 170 -29.70 -0.21 -12.24
N ARG A 171 -29.57 -1.48 -12.63
CA ARG A 171 -30.15 -2.04 -13.84
C ARG A 171 -31.41 -2.87 -13.59
N TYR A 172 -31.47 -3.58 -12.46
CA TYR A 172 -32.48 -4.60 -12.22
C TYR A 172 -33.42 -4.31 -11.05
N ALA A 173 -33.04 -3.44 -10.11
CA ALA A 173 -33.83 -3.14 -8.93
C ALA A 173 -34.69 -1.86 -9.11
N PRO A 174 -35.86 -1.76 -8.45
CA PRO A 174 -36.65 -0.55 -8.42
C PRO A 174 -35.88 0.64 -7.82
N PRO A 175 -36.19 1.89 -8.20
CA PRO A 175 -35.50 3.09 -7.68
C PRO A 175 -35.45 3.19 -6.15
N GLN A 176 -36.50 2.75 -5.45
CA GLN A 176 -36.59 2.80 -3.99
C GLN A 176 -35.57 1.86 -3.31
N ALA A 177 -35.24 0.73 -3.95
CA ALA A 177 -34.30 -0.26 -3.42
C ALA A 177 -32.83 0.14 -3.58
N ARG A 178 -32.56 1.25 -4.28
CA ARG A 178 -31.21 1.78 -4.50
C ARG A 178 -31.04 3.21 -3.99
N ASP A 179 -32.02 3.72 -3.25
CA ASP A 179 -31.91 5.03 -2.63
C ASP A 179 -30.75 5.04 -1.64
N GLY A 180 -29.98 6.14 -1.61
CA GLY A 180 -28.76 6.25 -0.82
C GLY A 180 -27.59 5.35 -1.24
N LEU A 181 -27.70 4.56 -2.32
CA LEU A 181 -26.59 3.75 -2.84
C LEU A 181 -25.89 4.49 -3.99
N ARG A 182 -24.57 4.34 -4.07
CA ARG A 182 -23.76 4.66 -5.25
C ARG A 182 -23.62 3.41 -6.13
N PRO A 183 -23.58 3.49 -7.47
CA PRO A 183 -23.33 2.32 -8.33
C PRO A 183 -21.86 1.88 -8.30
N VAL A 184 -21.59 0.80 -7.58
CA VAL A 184 -20.24 0.25 -7.34
C VAL A 184 -20.10 -1.10 -8.04
N ALA A 185 -19.07 -1.26 -8.87
CA ALA A 185 -18.59 -2.56 -9.36
C ALA A 185 -17.34 -2.96 -8.59
N GLY A 186 -17.15 -4.25 -8.33
CA GLY A 186 -15.95 -4.78 -7.68
C GLY A 186 -15.29 -5.84 -8.54
N VAL A 187 -13.96 -5.85 -8.57
CA VAL A 187 -13.15 -6.89 -9.21
C VAL A 187 -11.89 -7.16 -8.39
N ALA A 188 -11.51 -8.43 -8.28
CA ALA A 188 -10.16 -8.82 -7.89
C ALA A 188 -9.52 -9.43 -9.14
N PRO A 189 -8.57 -8.74 -9.82
CA PRO A 189 -7.99 -9.23 -11.06
C PRO A 189 -6.89 -10.27 -10.84
N GLY A 190 -6.31 -10.32 -9.64
CA GLY A 190 -5.16 -11.15 -9.34
C GLY A 190 -3.84 -10.56 -9.83
N VAL A 191 -2.84 -11.42 -9.88
CA VAL A 191 -1.47 -11.07 -10.28
C VAL A 191 -1.06 -11.79 -11.55
N LEU A 192 -0.07 -11.24 -12.27
CA LEU A 192 0.48 -11.79 -13.51
C LEU A 192 0.77 -13.30 -13.43
N GLY A 193 1.32 -13.78 -12.32
CA GLY A 193 1.66 -15.20 -12.14
C GLY A 193 0.46 -16.16 -12.10
N LEU A 194 -0.76 -15.63 -11.94
CA LEU A 194 -2.00 -16.41 -11.94
C LEU A 194 -2.78 -16.25 -13.24
N THR A 195 -2.81 -15.05 -13.80
CA THR A 195 -3.66 -14.71 -14.94
C THR A 195 -2.94 -14.68 -16.28
N GLY A 196 -1.60 -14.52 -16.27
CA GLY A 196 -0.82 -14.22 -17.46
C GLY A 196 -1.00 -12.79 -17.99
N MET A 197 -1.79 -11.95 -17.32
CA MET A 197 -2.05 -10.55 -17.68
C MET A 197 -1.54 -9.62 -16.57
N GLU A 198 -0.95 -8.49 -16.95
CA GLU A 198 -0.61 -7.45 -15.98
C GLU A 198 -1.88 -6.84 -15.39
N THR A 199 -1.88 -6.60 -14.08
CA THR A 199 -3.08 -6.10 -13.38
C THR A 199 -3.54 -4.75 -13.92
N SER A 200 -2.62 -3.86 -14.30
CA SER A 200 -2.94 -2.56 -14.91
C SER A 200 -3.58 -2.70 -16.29
N GLU A 201 -3.24 -3.73 -17.07
CA GLU A 201 -3.89 -4.02 -18.36
C GLU A 201 -5.36 -4.41 -18.17
N ILE A 202 -5.65 -5.30 -17.21
CA ILE A 202 -7.01 -5.71 -16.88
C ILE A 202 -7.84 -4.50 -16.43
N ILE A 203 -7.26 -3.65 -15.57
CA ILE A 203 -7.94 -2.46 -15.06
C ILE A 203 -8.21 -1.47 -16.20
N GLN A 204 -7.23 -1.21 -17.06
CA GLN A 204 -7.39 -0.32 -18.21
C GLN A 204 -8.53 -0.78 -19.13
N ALA A 205 -8.57 -2.08 -19.46
CA ALA A 205 -9.65 -2.64 -20.28
C ALA A 205 -11.04 -2.46 -19.63
N LEU A 206 -11.12 -2.62 -18.31
CA LEU A 206 -12.34 -2.36 -17.55
C LEU A 206 -12.71 -0.88 -17.55
N VAL A 207 -11.75 0.03 -17.39
CA VAL A 207 -11.99 1.48 -17.42
C VAL A 207 -12.54 1.91 -18.79
N GLU A 208 -11.95 1.44 -19.88
CA GLU A 208 -12.41 1.74 -21.24
C GLU A 208 -13.85 1.30 -21.50
N ARG A 209 -14.22 0.12 -20.97
CA ARG A 209 -15.54 -0.46 -21.19
C ARG A 209 -16.59 0.05 -20.21
N PHE A 210 -16.26 0.13 -18.92
CA PHE A 210 -17.18 0.50 -17.85
C PHE A 210 -17.32 2.02 -17.72
N ARG A 211 -16.27 2.78 -18.04
CA ARG A 211 -16.19 4.24 -17.85
C ARG A 211 -16.58 4.67 -16.42
N PRO A 212 -15.90 4.13 -15.39
CA PRO A 212 -16.11 4.59 -14.03
C PRO A 212 -15.72 6.06 -13.90
N ALA A 213 -16.36 6.77 -12.98
CA ALA A 213 -15.96 8.12 -12.58
C ALA A 213 -14.82 8.10 -11.55
N LEU A 214 -14.55 6.94 -10.94
CA LEU A 214 -13.46 6.70 -10.00
C LEU A 214 -13.03 5.23 -10.05
N VAL A 215 -11.72 5.00 -10.10
CA VAL A 215 -11.11 3.70 -9.78
C VAL A 215 -10.61 3.76 -8.33
N PHE A 216 -11.02 2.80 -7.51
CA PHE A 216 -10.62 2.74 -6.11
C PHE A 216 -9.93 1.40 -5.83
N CYS A 217 -8.61 1.45 -5.68
CA CYS A 217 -7.76 0.29 -5.46
C CYS A 217 -7.56 0.01 -3.97
N ILE A 218 -7.59 -1.27 -3.61
CA ILE A 218 -7.27 -1.78 -2.28
C ILE A 218 -6.02 -2.65 -2.40
N ASP A 219 -4.97 -2.33 -1.65
CA ASP A 219 -3.66 -2.97 -1.77
C ASP A 219 -3.06 -3.36 -0.41
N ALA A 220 -2.23 -4.40 -0.41
CA ALA A 220 -1.39 -4.75 0.72
C ALA A 220 -0.05 -4.01 0.61
N LEU A 221 0.35 -3.29 1.65
CA LEU A 221 1.56 -2.46 1.66
C LEU A 221 2.71 -3.12 2.45
N ALA A 222 3.91 -2.59 2.30
CA ALA A 222 5.05 -2.89 3.16
C ALA A 222 5.37 -1.72 4.11
N ALA A 223 5.54 -2.04 5.40
CA ALA A 223 6.01 -1.08 6.42
C ALA A 223 7.54 -1.09 6.55
N ARG A 224 8.11 0.01 7.05
CA ARG A 224 9.48 0.10 7.56
C ARG A 224 9.56 -0.40 9.00
N THR A 225 8.54 -0.16 9.81
CA THR A 225 8.56 -0.49 11.24
C THR A 225 7.55 -1.59 11.58
N VAL A 226 7.87 -2.39 12.59
CA VAL A 226 7.00 -3.50 13.04
C VAL A 226 5.75 -2.94 13.74
N GLU A 227 5.87 -1.75 14.32
CA GLU A 227 4.81 -1.04 15.02
C GLU A 227 3.64 -0.68 14.08
N ARG A 228 3.92 -0.40 12.80
CA ARG A 228 2.95 -0.02 11.76
C ARG A 228 2.30 -1.20 11.03
N LEU A 229 2.83 -2.41 11.22
CA LEU A 229 2.31 -3.65 10.67
C LEU A 229 0.90 -3.94 11.23
N GLY A 230 -0.11 -3.95 10.37
CA GLY A 230 -1.50 -4.22 10.75
C GLY A 230 -2.17 -3.15 11.63
N THR A 231 -1.55 -1.99 11.82
CA THR A 231 -2.09 -0.90 12.66
C THR A 231 -2.34 0.38 11.88
N THR A 232 -1.91 0.43 10.63
CA THR A 232 -1.89 1.65 9.83
C THR A 232 -2.70 1.45 8.56
N VAL A 233 -3.58 2.39 8.24
CA VAL A 233 -4.28 2.45 6.96
C VAL A 233 -3.84 3.72 6.23
N GLN A 234 -3.38 3.60 5.00
CA GLN A 234 -3.04 4.74 4.15
C GLN A 234 -4.05 4.88 3.02
N ILE A 235 -4.64 6.06 2.87
CA ILE A 235 -5.42 6.46 1.70
C ILE A 235 -4.57 7.43 0.88
N SER A 236 -4.57 7.32 -0.44
CA SER A 236 -3.90 8.28 -1.31
C SER A 236 -4.57 8.45 -2.67
N ASP A 237 -4.45 9.64 -3.25
CA ASP A 237 -4.89 9.92 -4.63
C ASP A 237 -3.77 9.89 -5.68
N ALA A 238 -2.56 9.59 -5.25
CA ALA A 238 -1.38 9.51 -6.12
C ALA A 238 -1.42 8.29 -7.06
N GLY A 239 -2.33 7.34 -6.82
CA GLY A 239 -2.36 6.06 -7.52
C GLY A 239 -1.25 5.11 -7.05
N ILE A 240 -1.03 4.04 -7.81
CA ILE A 240 0.01 3.03 -7.56
C ILE A 240 1.08 3.19 -8.62
N ALA A 241 2.26 3.65 -8.22
CA ALA A 241 3.35 3.92 -9.14
C ALA A 241 3.96 2.62 -9.74
N PRO A 242 4.56 2.71 -10.93
CA PRO A 242 5.45 1.69 -11.48
C PRO A 242 6.51 1.23 -10.46
N GLY A 243 6.35 0.04 -9.87
CA GLY A 243 7.42 -0.65 -9.14
C GLY A 243 7.56 -0.38 -7.63
N SER A 244 6.51 -0.56 -6.82
CA SER A 244 6.64 -0.80 -5.37
C SER A 244 7.14 -2.22 -5.03
N GLY A 245 7.09 -3.15 -5.99
CA GLY A 245 7.62 -4.52 -5.89
C GLY A 245 8.75 -4.81 -6.89
N VAL A 246 9.65 -5.72 -6.51
CA VAL A 246 10.91 -6.13 -7.18
C VAL A 246 10.94 -5.89 -8.71
N GLY A 247 11.60 -4.78 -9.11
CA GLY A 247 12.35 -4.59 -10.35
C GLY A 247 11.63 -4.79 -11.69
N ASN A 248 10.60 -4.02 -12.04
CA ASN A 248 10.15 -3.96 -13.44
C ASN A 248 9.49 -2.61 -13.84
N ARG A 249 9.66 -2.21 -15.11
CA ARG A 249 9.06 -1.01 -15.75
C ARG A 249 7.56 -1.21 -16.03
N ARG A 250 6.76 -1.51 -15.00
CA ARG A 250 5.31 -1.80 -15.18
C ARG A 250 4.53 -0.49 -15.31
N ARG A 251 3.49 -0.48 -16.12
CA ARG A 251 2.47 0.58 -16.09
C ARG A 251 1.82 0.64 -14.71
N GLY A 252 1.76 1.83 -14.13
CA GLY A 252 1.12 2.10 -12.86
C GLY A 252 -0.40 2.04 -12.95
N ILE A 253 -1.05 2.34 -11.82
CA ILE A 253 -2.49 2.52 -11.73
C ILE A 253 -2.67 3.94 -11.22
N THR A 254 -2.56 4.91 -12.12
CA THR A 254 -2.57 6.34 -11.80
C THR A 254 -3.61 7.06 -12.65
N ARG A 255 -3.97 8.28 -12.22
CA ARG A 255 -4.89 9.12 -13.00
C ARG A 255 -4.37 9.39 -14.41
N ASP A 256 -3.07 9.61 -14.54
CA ASP A 256 -2.44 9.91 -15.83
C ASP A 256 -2.49 8.72 -16.79
N GLU A 257 -2.36 7.50 -16.28
CA GLU A 257 -2.42 6.29 -17.10
C GLU A 257 -3.85 5.87 -17.44
N LEU A 258 -4.78 5.97 -16.49
CA LEU A 258 -6.17 5.51 -16.67
C LEU A 258 -7.13 6.57 -17.22
N GLY A 259 -6.76 7.85 -17.14
CA GLY A 259 -7.61 8.98 -17.55
C GLY A 259 -8.79 9.27 -16.60
N VAL A 260 -8.89 8.56 -15.48
CA VAL A 260 -9.93 8.73 -14.44
C VAL A 260 -9.28 8.91 -13.07
N PRO A 261 -9.92 9.60 -12.12
CA PRO A 261 -9.43 9.67 -10.74
C PRO A 261 -9.13 8.28 -10.17
N VAL A 262 -8.02 8.16 -9.44
CA VAL A 262 -7.63 6.94 -8.75
C VAL A 262 -7.50 7.25 -7.27
N LEU A 263 -8.22 6.50 -6.44
CA LEU A 263 -8.04 6.47 -4.99
C LEU A 263 -7.42 5.13 -4.63
N VAL A 264 -6.47 5.11 -3.71
CA VAL A 264 -5.82 3.89 -3.23
C VAL A 264 -5.96 3.85 -1.74
N ILE A 265 -6.31 2.68 -1.20
CA ILE A 265 -6.23 2.38 0.21
C ILE A 265 -5.31 1.18 0.41
N GLY A 266 -4.44 1.24 1.40
CA GLY A 266 -3.60 0.10 1.70
C GLY A 266 -3.19 0.02 3.16
N VAL A 267 -2.88 -1.20 3.59
CA VAL A 267 -2.48 -1.53 4.96
C VAL A 267 -1.17 -2.28 4.92
N PRO A 268 -0.17 -1.92 5.75
CA PRO A 268 1.04 -2.70 5.83
C PRO A 268 0.79 -4.08 6.43
N THR A 269 0.99 -5.12 5.63
CA THR A 269 0.78 -6.53 6.06
C THR A 269 2.09 -7.29 6.15
N VAL A 270 3.17 -6.72 5.61
CA VAL A 270 4.51 -7.30 5.63
C VAL A 270 5.57 -6.23 5.93
N ILE A 271 6.74 -6.71 6.33
CA ILE A 271 7.97 -5.93 6.43
C ILE A 271 9.11 -6.70 5.78
N GLY A 272 10.04 -5.99 5.14
CA GLY A 272 11.22 -6.61 4.54
C GLY A 272 12.15 -7.18 5.62
N ALA A 273 12.65 -8.40 5.43
CA ALA A 273 13.57 -9.03 6.38
C ALA A 273 14.86 -8.20 6.59
N ILE A 274 15.37 -7.60 5.51
CA ILE A 274 16.52 -6.68 5.56
C ILE A 274 16.22 -5.47 6.45
N THR A 275 14.99 -4.94 6.40
CA THR A 275 14.58 -3.80 7.21
C THR A 275 14.60 -4.14 8.70
N ILE A 276 14.09 -5.31 9.09
CA ILE A 276 14.13 -5.78 10.49
C ILE A 276 15.57 -5.95 10.96
N ILE A 277 16.41 -6.64 10.18
CA ILE A 277 17.81 -6.91 10.56
C ILE A 277 18.58 -5.60 10.67
N SER A 278 18.32 -4.66 9.76
CA SER A 278 18.92 -3.33 9.78
C SER A 278 18.55 -2.57 11.06
N ASP A 279 17.27 -2.53 11.44
CA ASP A 279 16.80 -1.86 12.66
C ASP A 279 17.36 -2.53 13.92
N ALA A 280 17.41 -3.87 13.96
CA ALA A 280 18.02 -4.61 15.07
C ALA A 280 19.52 -4.30 15.23
N TRP A 281 20.26 -4.24 14.12
CA TRP A 281 21.68 -3.90 14.12
C TRP A 281 21.93 -2.47 14.62
N ASP A 282 21.11 -1.51 14.22
CA ASP A 282 21.23 -0.12 14.66
C ASP A 282 20.94 0.04 16.16
N ARG A 283 19.96 -0.71 16.69
CA ARG A 283 19.69 -0.76 18.14
C ARG A 283 20.87 -1.37 18.91
N LEU A 284 21.43 -2.49 18.43
CA LEU A 284 22.55 -3.19 19.09
C LEU A 284 23.87 -2.41 19.04
N SER A 285 24.12 -1.68 17.95
CA SER A 285 25.35 -0.90 17.76
C SER A 285 25.34 0.44 18.53
N GLY A 286 24.29 0.74 19.30
CA GLY A 286 24.20 1.97 20.11
C GLY A 286 24.06 3.25 19.29
N ARG A 287 23.82 3.13 17.98
CA ARG A 287 23.78 4.24 17.01
C ARG A 287 22.50 5.09 17.08
N ARG A 288 21.54 4.72 17.93
CA ARG A 288 20.36 5.53 18.29
C ARG A 288 20.62 6.53 19.43
N SER A 289 21.88 6.77 19.80
CA SER A 289 22.22 7.83 20.77
C SER A 289 22.23 9.19 20.05
N PRO A 290 21.52 10.23 20.56
CA PRO A 290 21.44 11.58 19.95
C PRO A 290 22.78 12.32 19.80
N GLN A 291 23.89 11.72 20.22
CA GLN A 291 25.25 12.25 20.14
C GLN A 291 26.05 11.71 18.93
N ALA A 292 25.49 10.77 18.16
CA ALA A 292 26.16 10.24 16.97
C ALA A 292 26.13 11.21 15.75
N ASP A 293 25.30 12.26 15.81
CA ASP A 293 25.01 13.18 14.69
C ASP A 293 26.00 14.34 14.52
N LEU A 294 27.12 14.35 15.26
CA LEU A 294 28.20 15.32 15.04
C LEU A 294 29.18 14.88 13.94
N ARG A 295 28.70 14.27 12.85
CA ARG A 295 29.55 13.95 11.69
C ARG A 295 29.48 15.06 10.65
N PRO A 296 30.60 15.75 10.34
CA PRO A 296 30.62 16.72 9.26
C PRO A 296 30.43 16.04 7.89
N PRO A 297 29.75 16.70 6.94
CA PRO A 297 29.50 16.13 5.61
C PRO A 297 30.82 15.90 4.85
N GLY A 298 31.01 14.69 4.32
CA GLY A 298 32.17 14.31 3.49
C GLY A 298 33.12 13.26 4.08
N GLN A 299 32.90 12.75 5.28
CA GLN A 299 33.65 11.58 5.78
C GLN A 299 33.10 10.27 5.23
N PRO A 300 33.98 9.31 4.83
CA PRO A 300 33.55 7.97 4.44
C PRO A 300 32.79 7.29 5.59
N PRO A 301 31.85 6.37 5.26
CA PRO A 301 31.11 5.63 6.27
C PRO A 301 32.07 5.04 7.31
N GLY A 302 31.75 5.23 8.59
CA GLY A 302 32.59 4.69 9.66
C GLY A 302 32.74 3.17 9.51
N PRO A 303 33.81 2.54 10.04
CA PRO A 303 34.15 1.14 9.79
C PRO A 303 33.00 0.13 10.05
N GLY A 304 31.99 0.48 10.86
CA GLY A 304 30.80 -0.35 11.09
C GLY A 304 29.68 -0.28 10.05
N GLU A 305 29.63 0.75 9.19
CA GLU A 305 28.56 0.91 8.15
C GLU A 305 28.86 0.08 6.90
N ALA A 306 30.08 0.19 6.38
CA ALA A 306 30.56 -0.66 5.28
C ALA A 306 30.49 -2.16 5.66
N SER A 307 30.82 -2.50 6.92
CA SER A 307 30.70 -3.86 7.44
C SER A 307 29.23 -4.33 7.52
N LYS A 308 28.27 -3.45 7.84
CA LYS A 308 26.84 -3.81 7.96
C LYS A 308 26.27 -4.27 6.62
N GLU A 309 26.50 -3.50 5.56
CA GLU A 309 25.98 -3.83 4.23
C GLU A 309 26.64 -5.10 3.66
N GLU A 310 27.95 -5.26 3.83
CA GLU A 310 28.68 -6.45 3.42
C GLU A 310 28.23 -7.70 4.20
N THR A 311 27.98 -7.56 5.51
CA THR A 311 27.46 -8.63 6.37
C THR A 311 26.05 -9.03 5.95
N LEU A 312 25.17 -8.06 5.71
CA LEU A 312 23.81 -8.31 5.21
C LEU A 312 23.84 -9.01 3.85
N LYS A 313 24.71 -8.56 2.92
CA LYS A 313 24.89 -9.20 1.62
C LYS A 313 25.42 -10.62 1.73
N THR A 314 26.32 -10.87 2.68
CA THR A 314 26.91 -12.20 2.90
C THR A 314 25.90 -13.17 3.52
N LEU A 315 25.15 -12.73 4.54
CA LEU A 315 24.19 -13.56 5.25
C LEU A 315 22.92 -13.84 4.44
N LEU A 316 22.43 -12.82 3.73
CA LEU A 316 21.18 -12.89 2.98
C LEU A 316 21.39 -13.02 1.48
N GLY A 317 22.62 -13.24 1.00
CA GLY A 317 22.99 -13.37 -0.42
C GLY A 317 21.92 -14.00 -1.32
N PRO A 318 21.53 -15.26 -1.08
CA PRO A 318 20.54 -15.94 -1.91
C PRO A 318 19.08 -15.46 -1.73
N TYR A 319 18.80 -14.63 -0.73
CA TYR A 319 17.47 -14.17 -0.33
C TYR A 319 17.31 -12.63 -0.30
N LEU A 320 18.34 -11.90 -0.76
CA LEU A 320 18.42 -10.44 -0.76
C LEU A 320 17.24 -9.85 -1.52
N GLY A 321 16.41 -9.08 -0.82
CA GLY A 321 15.26 -8.39 -1.39
C GLY A 321 14.06 -9.30 -1.71
N THR A 322 14.10 -10.60 -1.36
CA THR A 322 12.99 -11.54 -1.61
C THR A 322 12.33 -12.08 -0.35
N MET A 323 12.92 -11.89 0.82
CA MET A 323 12.34 -12.31 2.10
C MET A 323 11.51 -11.20 2.75
N ILE A 324 10.27 -11.56 3.07
CA ILE A 324 9.32 -10.77 3.85
C ILE A 324 9.06 -11.46 5.19
N VAL A 325 8.68 -10.66 6.18
CA VAL A 325 8.26 -11.11 7.51
C VAL A 325 6.84 -10.62 7.74
N THR A 326 6.03 -11.48 8.35
CA THR A 326 4.61 -11.26 8.65
C THR A 326 4.28 -11.89 10.01
N PRO A 327 3.23 -11.44 10.72
CA PRO A 327 2.82 -12.08 11.97
C PRO A 327 2.41 -13.53 11.76
N LYS A 328 2.47 -14.33 12.83
CA LYS A 328 2.09 -15.75 12.79
C LYS A 328 0.61 -15.94 12.41
N GLU A 329 -0.25 -15.10 12.96
CA GLU A 329 -1.71 -15.12 12.77
C GLU A 329 -2.13 -14.08 11.72
N VAL A 330 -1.36 -14.02 10.61
CA VAL A 330 -1.63 -13.08 9.51
C VAL A 330 -2.97 -13.34 8.84
N ASP A 331 -3.44 -14.58 8.84
CA ASP A 331 -4.76 -14.95 8.33
C ASP A 331 -5.89 -14.23 9.08
N ALA A 332 -5.92 -14.33 10.41
CA ALA A 332 -6.89 -13.64 11.25
C ALA A 332 -6.78 -12.12 11.10
N LEU A 333 -5.55 -11.58 11.11
CA LEU A 333 -5.31 -10.16 10.91
C LEU A 333 -5.86 -9.66 9.57
N ILE A 334 -5.62 -10.39 8.48
CA ILE A 334 -6.08 -10.00 7.15
C ILE A 334 -7.61 -10.05 7.06
N ASP A 335 -8.26 -11.00 7.73
CA ASP A 335 -9.72 -11.08 7.75
C ASP A 335 -10.35 -9.93 8.54
N ASP A 336 -9.80 -9.57 9.70
CA ASP A 336 -10.24 -8.41 10.48
C ASP A 336 -10.04 -7.10 9.72
N LEU A 337 -8.83 -6.89 9.17
CA LEU A 337 -8.54 -5.73 8.33
C LEU A 337 -9.50 -5.66 7.14
N ALA A 338 -9.79 -6.79 6.50
CA ALA A 338 -10.70 -6.81 5.37
C ALA A 338 -12.12 -6.38 5.75
N ALA A 339 -12.62 -6.81 6.91
CA ALA A 339 -13.91 -6.39 7.43
C ALA A 339 -13.95 -4.88 7.74
N VAL A 340 -12.93 -4.36 8.45
CA VAL A 340 -12.86 -2.94 8.80
C VAL A 340 -12.76 -2.05 7.56
N LEU A 341 -11.89 -2.41 6.61
CA LEU A 341 -11.73 -1.66 5.36
C LEU A 341 -13.00 -1.70 4.53
N ALA A 342 -13.66 -2.86 4.39
CA ALA A 342 -14.90 -2.96 3.64
C ALA A 342 -16.02 -2.12 4.27
N ALA A 343 -16.18 -2.16 5.59
CA ALA A 343 -17.14 -1.35 6.32
C ALA A 343 -16.88 0.15 6.11
N GLY A 344 -15.64 0.61 6.25
CA GLY A 344 -15.30 2.02 6.02
C GLY A 344 -15.41 2.45 4.56
N ILE A 345 -15.11 1.57 3.60
CA ILE A 345 -15.36 1.81 2.17
C ILE A 345 -16.86 1.95 1.90
N ASN A 346 -17.69 1.08 2.48
CA ASN A 346 -19.14 1.14 2.31
C ASN A 346 -19.70 2.45 2.87
N VAL A 347 -19.30 2.84 4.10
CA VAL A 347 -19.63 4.15 4.68
C VAL A 347 -19.15 5.28 3.78
N GLY A 348 -17.93 5.19 3.25
CA GLY A 348 -17.35 6.23 2.40
C GLY A 348 -18.07 6.42 1.06
N LEU A 349 -18.47 5.32 0.41
CA LEU A 349 -19.00 5.33 -0.95
C LEU A 349 -20.52 5.53 -1.02
N HIS A 350 -21.29 4.99 -0.08
CA HIS A 350 -22.76 5.00 -0.12
C HIS A 350 -23.31 6.10 0.81
N PRO A 351 -23.96 7.15 0.26
CA PRO A 351 -24.49 8.26 1.07
C PRO A 351 -25.48 7.84 2.16
N GLY A 352 -26.30 6.82 1.89
CA GLY A 352 -27.32 6.32 2.81
C GLY A 352 -26.87 5.16 3.71
N PHE A 353 -25.61 4.72 3.63
CA PHE A 353 -25.12 3.59 4.41
C PHE A 353 -24.54 4.01 5.75
N THR A 354 -24.91 3.30 6.80
CA THR A 354 -24.36 3.41 8.16
C THR A 354 -23.93 2.03 8.68
N LEU A 355 -23.11 2.00 9.73
CA LEU A 355 -22.70 0.72 10.35
C LEU A 355 -23.85 0.00 11.07
N GLU A 356 -24.98 0.67 11.29
CA GLU A 356 -26.19 0.08 11.86
C GLU A 356 -27.04 -0.65 10.79
N ASP A 357 -26.70 -0.51 9.51
CA ASP A 357 -27.45 -1.17 8.45
C ASP A 357 -27.39 -2.69 8.57
N PRO A 358 -28.49 -3.42 8.28
CA PRO A 358 -28.49 -4.89 8.33
C PRO A 358 -27.44 -5.51 7.40
N PHE A 359 -27.05 -4.80 6.34
CA PHE A 359 -26.02 -5.20 5.41
C PHE A 359 -24.59 -5.01 5.95
N ALA A 360 -24.41 -4.24 7.03
CA ALA A 360 -23.11 -4.05 7.67
C ALA A 360 -22.65 -5.28 8.47
N THR A 361 -23.59 -6.11 8.94
CA THR A 361 -23.33 -7.35 9.70
C THR A 361 -23.41 -8.62 8.85
N LEU A 362 -23.85 -8.50 7.59
CA LEU A 362 -23.94 -9.61 6.63
C LEU A 362 -22.71 -9.64 5.73
N GLN A 363 -21.52 -10.01 6.24
CA GLN A 363 -20.43 -10.60 5.44
C GLN A 363 -19.25 -11.15 6.24
#